data_AF-A0A8S8ZYL3-F1
#
_entry.id   AF-A0A8S8ZYL3-F1
#
_cell.length_a   1.000
_cell.length_b   1.000
_cell.length_c   1.000
_cell.angle_alpha   90.00
_cell.angle_beta   90.00
_cell.angle_gamma   90.00
#
_symmetry.space_group_name_H-M   'P 1'
#
loop_
_entity.id
_entity.type
_entity.pdbx_description
1 polymer ?
#
loop_
_entity_poly.entity_id
_entity_poly.type
_entity_poly.pdbx_seq_one_letter_code
_entity_poly.pdbx_strand_id
1 'polypeptide(L)'
;MEMESAVHRRIELQSLEDFTYLIDNVRRAAADSINAAFPPVDPGDRNGEDEEEEEDELRVRIEGLVNDYITRTFTLVAPNISINGLPVNDPSEFLTTSSPFSSPSTTTKTNGTSRTATNKNSKSRSKASKVQKKTTKKSKPQEEYEPFDPRKRSRLESLAREEEDLLRSIALLKRRVPSSVATSFASSFLHQQAVDKEALEKAKQRVVEEGVWAGRKALEGLLPFASEENGGGLGQDDGGNNKMERQEGIEDGFGKAVEALRRLKSQMPATVARMERARVAGGYVVAGVSGAAPGEGR
;
A
#
# COMPACT_ATOMS: atom_id res chain seq x y z
N MET A 1 -25.93 -7.03 -21.73
CA MET A 1 -24.97 -8.11 -22.01
C MET A 1 -23.94 -8.04 -20.89
N GLU A 2 -24.27 -8.61 -19.73
CA GLU A 2 -23.34 -8.70 -18.62
C GLU A 2 -22.25 -9.69 -19.03
N MET A 3 -21.02 -9.20 -19.21
CA MET A 3 -19.90 -10.08 -19.46
C MET A 3 -19.62 -10.85 -18.17
N GLU A 4 -19.77 -12.17 -18.24
CA GLU A 4 -19.33 -13.12 -17.22
C GLU A 4 -17.88 -12.81 -16.84
N SER A 5 -17.68 -12.13 -15.70
CA SER A 5 -16.34 -11.77 -15.23
C SER A 5 -15.68 -12.98 -14.59
N ALA A 6 -14.92 -13.69 -15.45
CA ALA A 6 -13.81 -14.60 -15.15
C ALA A 6 -14.07 -15.73 -14.13
N VAL A 7 -14.38 -16.91 -14.65
CA VAL A 7 -14.34 -18.20 -13.92
C VAL A 7 -12.92 -18.58 -13.46
N HIS A 8 -11.88 -17.84 -13.88
CA HIS A 8 -10.48 -18.14 -13.60
C HIS A 8 -9.77 -16.99 -12.90
N ARG A 9 -8.88 -17.34 -11.95
CA ARG A 9 -8.02 -16.37 -11.27
C ARG A 9 -7.11 -15.68 -12.29
N ARG A 10 -6.96 -14.37 -12.14
CA ARG A 10 -6.01 -13.58 -12.93
C ARG A 10 -4.59 -13.96 -12.54
N ILE A 11 -3.68 -13.83 -13.49
CA ILE A 11 -2.25 -14.05 -13.27
C ILE A 11 -1.70 -12.78 -12.63
N GLU A 12 -1.15 -12.92 -11.42
CA GLU A 12 -0.55 -11.80 -10.69
C GLU A 12 0.94 -11.68 -11.00
N LEU A 13 1.35 -10.50 -11.45
CA LEU A 13 2.75 -10.12 -11.61
C LEU A 13 3.17 -9.20 -10.47
N GLN A 14 4.42 -9.35 -10.00
CA GLN A 14 4.97 -8.56 -8.89
C GLN A 14 5.32 -7.15 -9.35
N SER A 15 5.76 -7.02 -10.60
CA SER A 15 6.21 -5.76 -11.16
C SER A 15 5.82 -5.59 -12.62
N LEU A 16 5.94 -4.36 -13.10
CA LEU A 16 5.83 -4.02 -14.52
C LEU A 16 6.98 -4.61 -15.34
N GLU A 17 8.15 -4.70 -14.73
CA GLU A 17 9.37 -5.24 -15.34
C GLU A 17 9.23 -6.74 -15.64
N ASP A 18 8.42 -7.46 -14.86
CA ASP A 18 8.13 -8.88 -15.10
C ASP A 18 7.36 -9.07 -16.42
N PHE A 19 6.43 -8.17 -16.72
CA PHE A 19 5.63 -8.23 -17.93
C PHE A 19 6.48 -7.91 -19.16
N THR A 20 7.35 -6.90 -19.08
CA THR A 20 8.30 -6.58 -20.16
C THR A 20 9.30 -7.71 -20.35
N TYR A 21 9.81 -8.29 -19.25
CA TYR A 21 10.72 -9.43 -19.31
C TYR A 21 10.09 -10.63 -20.03
N LEU A 22 8.81 -10.92 -19.79
CA LEU A 22 8.11 -12.01 -20.46
C LEU A 22 8.00 -11.77 -21.97
N ILE A 23 7.71 -10.53 -22.39
CA ILE A 23 7.68 -10.13 -23.80
C ILE A 23 9.07 -10.30 -24.44
N ASP A 24 10.11 -9.80 -23.79
CA ASP A 24 11.48 -9.84 -24.30
C ASP A 24 12.04 -11.27 -24.36
N ASN A 25 11.73 -12.10 -23.37
CA ASN A 25 12.12 -13.50 -23.36
C ASN A 25 11.48 -14.27 -24.52
N VAL A 26 10.18 -14.05 -24.79
CA VAL A 26 9.49 -14.66 -25.93
C VAL A 26 10.07 -14.17 -27.25
N ARG A 27 10.31 -12.85 -27.39
CA ARG A 27 10.94 -12.28 -28.59
C ARG A 27 12.34 -12.84 -28.82
N ARG A 28 13.14 -12.97 -27.77
CA ARG A 28 14.48 -13.55 -27.85
C ARG A 28 14.43 -15.02 -28.27
N ALA A 29 13.57 -15.82 -27.65
CA ALA A 29 13.39 -17.22 -28.02
C ALA A 29 12.90 -17.38 -29.46
N ALA A 30 12.03 -16.49 -29.92
CA ALA A 30 11.59 -16.44 -31.30
C ALA A 30 12.74 -16.11 -32.27
N ALA A 31 13.55 -15.11 -31.94
CA ALA A 31 14.73 -14.75 -32.74
C ALA A 31 15.75 -15.89 -32.82
N ASP A 32 16.04 -16.56 -31.68
CA ASP A 32 16.92 -17.72 -31.64
C ASP A 32 16.38 -18.88 -32.50
N SER A 33 15.05 -19.10 -32.47
CA SER A 33 14.39 -20.09 -33.34
C SER A 33 14.46 -19.74 -34.82
N ILE A 34 14.31 -18.46 -35.18
CA ILE A 34 14.41 -18.00 -36.57
C ILE A 34 15.86 -18.14 -37.06
N ASN A 35 16.84 -17.75 -36.25
CA ASN A 35 18.26 -17.91 -36.56
C ASN A 35 18.68 -19.37 -36.71
N ALA A 36 18.06 -20.29 -35.96
CA ALA A 36 18.32 -21.72 -36.08
C ALA A 36 17.67 -22.34 -37.33
N ALA A 37 16.48 -21.86 -37.71
CA ALA A 37 15.74 -22.36 -38.88
C ALA A 37 16.27 -21.78 -40.21
N PHE A 38 16.75 -20.54 -40.17
CA PHE A 38 17.32 -19.79 -41.29
C PHE A 38 18.69 -19.24 -40.85
N PRO A 39 19.72 -20.11 -40.76
CA PRO A 39 21.07 -19.67 -40.41
C PRO A 39 21.58 -18.68 -41.46
N PRO A 40 22.21 -17.56 -41.07
CA PRO A 40 22.80 -16.63 -42.02
C PRO A 40 23.83 -17.34 -42.90
N VAL A 41 23.66 -17.31 -44.21
CA VAL A 41 24.62 -17.90 -45.15
C VAL A 41 25.89 -17.04 -45.17
N ASP A 42 27.04 -17.67 -44.94
CA ASP A 42 28.33 -16.98 -44.97
C ASP A 42 28.66 -16.57 -46.42
N PRO A 43 29.19 -15.35 -46.65
CA PRO A 43 29.47 -14.85 -47.99
C PRO A 43 30.56 -15.63 -48.77
N GLY A 44 31.16 -16.66 -48.14
CA GLY A 44 32.30 -17.42 -48.66
C GLY A 44 31.98 -18.80 -49.24
N ASP A 45 30.76 -19.33 -49.11
CA ASP A 45 30.39 -20.69 -49.56
C ASP A 45 29.38 -20.67 -50.75
N ARG A 46 29.35 -19.56 -51.48
CA ARG A 46 28.28 -19.17 -52.42
C ARG A 46 28.32 -19.94 -53.75
N ASN A 47 27.18 -20.53 -54.12
CA ASN A 47 26.86 -20.94 -55.48
C ASN A 47 25.51 -20.33 -55.89
N GLY A 48 25.46 -19.02 -56.15
CA GLY A 48 24.27 -18.32 -56.65
C GLY A 48 24.11 -16.94 -56.01
N GLU A 49 23.97 -15.90 -56.82
CA GLU A 49 23.75 -14.52 -56.35
C GLU A 49 22.26 -14.24 -56.06
N ASP A 50 21.36 -15.03 -56.63
CA ASP A 50 19.91 -14.80 -56.57
C ASP A 50 19.22 -15.46 -55.34
N GLU A 51 19.82 -16.48 -54.72
CA GLU A 51 19.18 -17.27 -53.63
C GLU A 51 19.25 -16.59 -52.25
N GLU A 52 20.27 -15.74 -52.00
CA GLU A 52 20.43 -15.03 -50.72
C GLU A 52 19.34 -13.97 -50.50
N GLU A 53 18.98 -13.24 -51.56
CA GLU A 53 17.98 -12.18 -51.49
C GLU A 53 16.60 -12.77 -51.17
N GLU A 54 16.27 -13.95 -51.73
CA GLU A 54 15.01 -14.64 -51.47
C GLU A 54 14.92 -15.20 -50.03
N GLU A 55 16.01 -15.75 -49.50
CA GLU A 55 16.05 -16.28 -48.12
C GLU A 55 15.94 -15.16 -47.08
N ASP A 56 16.64 -14.05 -47.29
CA ASP A 56 16.58 -12.89 -46.42
C ASP A 56 15.18 -12.24 -46.46
N GLU A 57 14.53 -12.16 -47.63
CA GLU A 57 13.14 -11.69 -47.75
C GLU A 57 12.17 -12.57 -46.95
N LEU A 58 12.31 -13.90 -47.04
CA LEU A 58 11.50 -14.85 -46.29
C LEU A 58 11.73 -14.70 -44.78
N ARG A 59 12.99 -14.57 -44.36
CA ARG A 59 13.37 -14.37 -42.95
C ARG A 59 12.73 -13.10 -42.40
N VAL A 60 12.84 -11.96 -43.11
CA VAL A 60 12.24 -10.68 -42.71
C VAL A 60 10.71 -10.78 -42.63
N ARG A 61 10.07 -11.46 -43.59
CA ARG A 61 8.62 -11.65 -43.58
C ARG A 61 8.15 -12.51 -42.40
N ILE A 62 8.88 -13.57 -42.09
CA ILE A 62 8.58 -14.46 -40.96
C ILE A 62 8.77 -13.71 -39.64
N GLU A 63 9.86 -12.95 -39.48
CA GLU A 63 10.09 -12.10 -38.31
C GLU A 63 8.92 -11.14 -38.06
N GLY A 64 8.43 -10.49 -39.13
CA GLY A 64 7.25 -9.63 -39.08
C GLY A 64 6.00 -10.36 -38.59
N LEU A 65 5.69 -11.52 -39.18
CA LEU A 65 4.52 -12.33 -38.79
C LEU A 65 4.60 -12.84 -37.36
N VAL A 66 5.80 -13.22 -36.89
CA VAL A 66 6.02 -13.67 -35.52
C VAL A 66 5.86 -12.52 -34.54
N ASN A 67 6.40 -11.34 -34.85
CA ASN A 67 6.22 -10.16 -33.99
C ASN A 67 4.75 -9.72 -33.91
N ASP A 68 4.00 -9.80 -35.01
CA ASP A 68 2.55 -9.58 -35.03
C ASP A 68 1.81 -10.61 -34.18
N TYR A 69 2.19 -11.88 -34.25
CA TYR A 69 1.62 -12.95 -33.43
C TYR A 69 1.87 -12.72 -31.93
N ILE A 70 3.11 -12.37 -31.57
CA ILE A 70 3.49 -12.01 -30.20
C ILE A 70 2.62 -10.85 -29.71
N THR A 71 2.51 -9.80 -30.52
CA THR A 71 1.69 -8.62 -30.22
C THR A 71 0.24 -9.00 -29.93
N ARG A 72 -0.40 -9.75 -30.82
CA ARG A 72 -1.80 -10.22 -30.62
C ARG A 72 -1.95 -11.08 -29.38
N THR A 73 -0.99 -11.95 -29.11
CA THR A 73 -1.02 -12.84 -27.94
C THR A 73 -1.02 -12.03 -26.64
N PHE A 74 -0.09 -11.08 -26.48
CA PHE A 74 -0.03 -10.25 -25.28
C PHE A 74 -1.21 -9.27 -25.18
N THR A 75 -1.78 -8.82 -26.29
CA THR A 75 -3.04 -8.06 -26.28
C THR A 75 -4.21 -8.90 -25.73
N LEU A 76 -4.32 -10.18 -26.13
CA LEU A 76 -5.39 -11.08 -25.66
C LEU A 76 -5.19 -11.53 -24.20
N VAL A 77 -3.94 -11.61 -23.75
CA VAL A 77 -3.61 -12.06 -22.39
C VAL A 77 -3.71 -10.92 -21.37
N ALA A 78 -3.50 -9.66 -21.77
CA ALA A 78 -3.54 -8.50 -20.87
C ALA A 78 -4.76 -8.41 -19.95
N PRO A 79 -6.01 -8.66 -20.39
CA PRO A 79 -7.20 -8.63 -19.52
C PRO A 79 -7.19 -9.68 -18.40
N ASN A 80 -6.39 -10.75 -18.56
CA ASN A 80 -6.27 -11.85 -17.62
C ASN A 80 -5.02 -11.73 -16.72
N ILE A 81 -4.25 -10.64 -16.86
CA ILE A 81 -3.08 -10.32 -16.03
C ILE A 81 -3.40 -9.13 -15.13
N SER A 82 -2.91 -9.18 -13.89
CA SER A 82 -2.94 -8.07 -12.96
C SER A 82 -1.56 -7.85 -12.34
N ILE A 83 -1.15 -6.60 -12.18
CA ILE A 83 0.13 -6.22 -11.57
C ILE A 83 -0.20 -5.60 -10.22
N ASN A 84 0.23 -6.24 -9.11
CA ASN A 84 -0.11 -5.80 -7.75
C ASN A 84 -1.63 -5.54 -7.53
N GLY A 85 -2.49 -6.37 -8.14
CA GLY A 85 -3.94 -6.25 -8.06
C GLY A 85 -4.58 -5.20 -8.99
N LEU A 86 -3.79 -4.47 -9.78
CA LEU A 86 -4.28 -3.53 -10.81
C LEU A 86 -4.37 -4.22 -12.18
N PRO A 87 -5.47 -4.05 -12.95
CA PRO A 87 -5.57 -4.60 -14.30
C PRO A 87 -4.64 -3.87 -15.28
N VAL A 88 -4.04 -4.64 -16.19
CA VAL A 88 -3.27 -4.07 -17.31
C VAL A 88 -4.25 -3.66 -18.40
N ASN A 89 -4.66 -2.39 -18.40
CA ASN A 89 -5.70 -1.90 -19.32
C ASN A 89 -5.14 -1.62 -20.74
N ASP A 90 -3.90 -1.12 -20.83
CA ASP A 90 -3.29 -0.70 -22.09
C ASP A 90 -1.98 -1.48 -22.36
N PRO A 91 -2.03 -2.63 -23.06
CA PRO A 91 -0.84 -3.42 -23.36
C PRO A 91 0.12 -2.74 -24.35
N SER A 92 -0.36 -1.73 -25.08
CA SER A 92 0.39 -1.00 -26.11
C SER A 92 1.63 -0.28 -25.56
N GLU A 93 1.61 0.15 -24.30
CA GLU A 93 2.76 0.79 -23.65
C GLU A 93 3.97 -0.15 -23.55
N PHE A 94 3.72 -1.45 -23.41
CA PHE A 94 4.78 -2.46 -23.26
C PHE A 94 5.26 -3.02 -24.60
N LEU A 95 4.35 -3.12 -25.56
CA LEU A 95 4.62 -3.70 -26.88
C LEU A 95 5.51 -2.80 -27.76
N THR A 96 5.45 -1.49 -27.55
CA THR A 96 6.18 -0.46 -28.32
C THR A 96 7.63 -0.24 -27.87
N THR A 97 8.04 -0.86 -26.75
CA THR A 97 9.43 -0.85 -26.28
C THR A 97 10.31 -1.76 -27.15
N SER A 98 10.49 -1.40 -28.42
CA SER A 98 11.35 -2.13 -29.36
C SER A 98 12.33 -1.16 -30.03
N SER A 99 13.52 -0.99 -29.45
CA SER A 99 14.82 -0.78 -30.13
C SER A 99 15.87 -0.49 -29.03
N PRO A 100 16.99 -1.26 -28.91
CA PRO A 100 17.92 -1.47 -30.01
C PRO A 100 18.39 -2.93 -30.13
N PHE A 101 17.89 -3.63 -31.15
CA PHE A 101 18.57 -4.79 -31.72
C PHE A 101 18.97 -4.42 -33.15
N SER A 102 20.06 -3.66 -33.26
CA SER A 102 20.80 -3.51 -34.51
C SER A 102 21.93 -4.54 -34.46
N SER A 103 21.80 -5.61 -35.23
CA SER A 103 22.89 -6.55 -35.46
C SER A 103 24.06 -5.84 -36.14
N PRO A 104 25.32 -6.20 -35.82
CA PRO A 104 26.50 -5.53 -36.37
C PRO A 104 26.76 -6.00 -37.81
N SER A 105 26.38 -5.19 -38.80
CA SER A 105 26.82 -5.39 -40.19
C SER A 105 28.14 -4.67 -40.47
N THR A 106 29.18 -5.50 -40.60
CA THR A 106 30.25 -5.48 -41.61
C THR A 106 30.70 -4.13 -42.20
N THR A 107 31.97 -3.84 -41.93
CA THR A 107 32.85 -2.86 -42.60
C THR A 107 32.69 -2.78 -44.12
N THR A 108 32.40 -1.59 -44.64
CA THR A 108 32.71 -1.21 -46.02
C THR A 108 33.50 0.10 -46.05
N LYS A 109 34.76 0.00 -46.50
CA LYS A 109 35.55 1.15 -46.95
C LYS A 109 34.97 1.64 -48.27
N THR A 110 34.58 2.90 -48.36
CA THR A 110 34.53 3.60 -49.65
C THR A 110 35.14 5.01 -49.52
N ASN A 111 36.11 5.26 -50.39
CA ASN A 111 36.75 6.55 -50.60
C ASN A 111 35.80 7.47 -51.37
N GLY A 112 35.78 8.77 -51.07
CA GLY A 112 34.93 9.72 -51.80
C GLY A 112 35.20 11.21 -51.47
N THR A 113 36.39 11.68 -51.82
CA THR A 113 36.78 13.05 -52.19
C THR A 113 35.67 14.10 -52.38
N SER A 114 35.70 15.22 -51.64
CA SER A 114 36.06 16.57 -52.15
C SER A 114 35.70 17.74 -51.21
N ARG A 115 36.73 18.58 -50.93
CA ARG A 115 36.78 20.07 -50.96
C ARG A 115 35.70 20.84 -50.15
N THR A 116 36.02 21.76 -49.23
CA THR A 116 36.81 23.00 -49.45
C THR A 116 37.29 23.64 -48.14
N ALA A 117 38.53 24.12 -48.18
CA ALA A 117 39.18 25.26 -47.51
C ALA A 117 38.56 25.91 -46.24
N THR A 118 39.39 26.03 -45.18
CA THR A 118 39.93 27.34 -44.70
C THR A 118 40.99 27.17 -43.58
N ASN A 119 42.25 27.27 -44.00
CA ASN A 119 43.34 28.10 -43.44
C ASN A 119 43.35 28.48 -41.93
N LYS A 120 44.37 28.01 -41.20
CA LYS A 120 45.54 28.78 -40.67
C LYS A 120 46.06 28.20 -39.35
N ASN A 121 47.33 27.80 -39.38
CA ASN A 121 48.41 28.35 -38.55
C ASN A 121 49.29 27.32 -37.82
N SER A 122 50.55 27.37 -38.23
CA SER A 122 51.76 27.36 -37.40
C SER A 122 52.37 26.05 -36.89
N LYS A 123 53.68 26.01 -37.17
CA LYS A 123 54.77 25.52 -36.33
C LYS A 123 55.07 24.03 -36.33
N SER A 124 55.95 23.68 -37.26
CA SER A 124 57.31 23.18 -36.98
C SER A 124 57.46 22.05 -35.96
N ARG A 125 57.93 20.89 -36.42
CA ARG A 125 59.32 20.45 -36.19
C ARG A 125 59.53 19.08 -36.84
N SER A 126 60.58 19.01 -37.63
CA SER A 126 61.20 17.79 -38.13
C SER A 126 61.65 16.89 -36.97
N LYS A 127 61.47 15.58 -37.13
CA LYS A 127 62.53 14.60 -36.89
C LYS A 127 62.16 13.22 -37.45
N ALA A 128 63.14 12.67 -38.16
CA ALA A 128 63.08 11.43 -38.88
C ALA A 128 63.28 10.21 -37.98
N SER A 129 62.88 9.06 -38.55
CA SER A 129 63.28 7.68 -38.24
C SER A 129 62.78 7.08 -36.93
N LYS A 130 62.13 5.92 -37.00
CA LYS A 130 62.82 4.61 -36.93
C LYS A 130 61.81 3.46 -37.00
N VAL A 131 61.98 2.61 -38.01
CA VAL A 131 61.35 1.29 -38.12
C VAL A 131 61.93 0.38 -37.04
N GLN A 132 61.11 -0.12 -36.12
CA GLN A 132 61.44 -1.26 -35.25
C GLN A 132 60.21 -2.14 -34.97
N LYS A 133 60.22 -3.29 -35.65
CA LYS A 133 60.09 -4.66 -35.14
C LYS A 133 58.99 -4.98 -34.10
N LYS A 134 58.02 -5.77 -34.57
CA LYS A 134 57.07 -6.63 -33.83
C LYS A 134 57.69 -7.28 -32.59
N THR A 135 57.01 -7.14 -31.44
CA THR A 135 56.97 -8.17 -30.39
C THR A 135 55.54 -8.30 -29.89
N THR A 136 55.00 -9.51 -29.93
CA THR A 136 53.65 -9.88 -29.53
C THR A 136 53.57 -9.98 -28.00
N LYS A 137 52.94 -9.01 -27.33
CA LYS A 137 52.49 -9.12 -25.94
C LYS A 137 50.98 -9.30 -25.94
N LYS A 138 50.48 -10.40 -25.38
CA LYS A 138 49.05 -10.64 -25.16
C LYS A 138 48.45 -9.48 -24.34
N SER A 139 47.53 -8.75 -24.93
CA SER A 139 46.81 -7.61 -24.33
C SER A 139 45.73 -8.11 -23.37
N LYS A 140 45.73 -7.59 -22.13
CA LYS A 140 44.56 -7.65 -21.25
C LYS A 140 43.41 -6.88 -21.93
N PRO A 141 42.13 -7.30 -21.78
CA PRO A 141 41.02 -6.53 -22.34
C PRO A 141 41.11 -5.10 -21.80
N GLN A 142 41.21 -4.13 -22.71
CA GLN A 142 41.24 -2.72 -22.31
C GLN A 142 39.82 -2.38 -21.85
N GLU A 143 39.68 -1.93 -20.61
CA GLU A 143 38.41 -1.43 -20.08
C GLU A 143 38.06 -0.17 -20.88
N GLU A 144 37.16 -0.32 -21.84
CA GLU A 144 36.60 0.80 -22.59
C GLU A 144 35.72 1.61 -21.65
N TYR A 145 36.30 2.64 -21.05
CA TYR A 145 35.58 3.58 -20.22
C TYR A 145 34.79 4.53 -21.12
N GLU A 146 33.47 4.60 -20.94
CA GLU A 146 32.66 5.58 -21.64
C GLU A 146 33.17 7.01 -21.35
N PRO A 147 33.22 7.88 -22.37
CA PRO A 147 33.57 9.28 -22.15
C PRO A 147 32.66 9.93 -21.12
N PHE A 148 33.26 10.66 -20.19
CA PHE A 148 32.54 11.31 -19.11
C PHE A 148 31.55 12.36 -19.63
N ASP A 149 30.24 12.17 -19.36
CA ASP A 149 29.20 13.12 -19.75
C ASP A 149 29.00 14.21 -18.66
N PRO A 150 29.31 15.49 -18.96
CA PRO A 150 29.17 16.57 -18.00
C PRO A 150 27.70 16.84 -17.61
N ARG A 151 26.73 16.49 -18.46
CA ARG A 151 25.30 16.71 -18.16
C ARG A 151 24.82 15.76 -17.06
N LYS A 152 25.23 14.49 -17.16
CA LYS A 152 24.95 13.48 -16.14
C LYS A 152 25.58 13.87 -14.80
N ARG A 153 26.79 14.43 -14.81
CA ARG A 153 27.45 14.96 -13.61
C ARG A 153 26.65 16.09 -12.96
N SER A 154 26.26 17.12 -13.73
CA SER A 154 25.48 18.23 -13.18
C SER A 154 24.15 17.76 -12.59
N ARG A 155 23.53 16.74 -13.21
CA ARG A 155 22.30 16.13 -12.70
C ARG A 155 22.53 15.31 -11.42
N LEU A 156 23.65 14.58 -11.32
CA LEU A 156 24.04 13.90 -10.08
C LEU A 156 24.28 14.91 -8.96
N GLU A 157 24.95 16.04 -9.25
CA GLU A 157 25.18 17.11 -8.28
C GLU A 157 23.86 17.76 -7.83
N SER A 158 22.90 17.96 -8.73
CA SER A 158 21.57 18.47 -8.33
C SER A 158 20.79 17.47 -7.49
N LEU A 159 20.79 16.19 -7.89
CA LEU A 159 20.11 15.12 -7.15
C LEU A 159 20.72 14.91 -5.76
N ALA A 160 22.05 14.97 -5.64
CA ALA A 160 22.71 14.86 -4.35
C ALA A 160 22.32 16.00 -3.40
N ARG A 161 22.19 17.24 -3.91
CA ARG A 161 21.71 18.38 -3.11
C ARG A 161 20.25 18.18 -2.68
N GLU A 162 19.40 17.74 -3.60
CA GLU A 162 18.00 17.44 -3.32
C GLU A 162 17.87 16.33 -2.27
N GLU A 163 18.68 15.28 -2.38
CA GLU A 163 18.75 14.20 -1.39
C GLU A 163 19.13 14.74 -0.01
N GLU A 164 20.19 15.56 0.10
CA GLU A 164 20.58 16.17 1.37
C GLU A 164 19.46 17.02 1.98
N ASP A 165 18.76 17.81 1.18
CA ASP A 165 17.66 18.65 1.64
C ASP A 165 16.44 17.83 2.08
N LEU A 166 16.12 16.75 1.36
CA LEU A 166 15.09 15.79 1.75
C LEU A 166 15.44 15.09 3.05
N LEU A 167 16.68 14.64 3.23
CA LEU A 167 17.15 14.03 4.48
C LEU A 167 17.03 15.01 5.66
N ARG A 168 17.41 16.28 5.46
CA ARG A 168 17.20 17.35 6.45
C ARG A 168 15.72 17.53 6.77
N SER A 169 14.86 17.56 5.75
CA SER A 169 13.41 17.72 5.94
C SER A 169 12.82 16.56 6.75
N ILE A 170 13.20 15.33 6.45
CA ILE A 170 12.74 14.12 7.14
C ILE A 170 13.25 14.13 8.58
N ALA A 171 14.50 14.51 8.83
CA ALA A 171 15.03 14.62 10.19
C ALA A 171 14.26 15.65 11.02
N LEU A 172 13.94 16.81 10.43
CA LEU A 172 13.11 17.82 11.08
C LEU A 172 11.68 17.34 11.31
N LEU A 173 11.09 16.63 10.34
CA LEU A 173 9.75 16.07 10.44
C LEU A 173 9.68 15.02 11.56
N LYS A 174 10.64 14.08 11.59
CA LYS A 174 10.79 13.08 12.64
C LYS A 174 10.95 13.69 14.03
N ARG A 175 11.61 14.85 14.14
CA ARG A 175 11.77 15.56 15.42
C ARG A 175 10.51 16.31 15.85
N ARG A 176 9.80 16.96 14.92
CA ARG A 176 8.70 17.89 15.22
C ARG A 176 7.33 17.21 15.29
N VAL A 177 7.05 16.28 14.38
CA VAL A 177 5.72 15.67 14.24
C VAL A 177 5.32 14.87 15.48
N PRO A 178 6.16 13.98 16.06
CA PRO A 178 5.75 13.21 17.23
C PRO A 178 5.34 14.08 18.42
N SER A 179 6.14 15.13 18.72
CA SER A 179 5.80 16.06 19.80
C SER A 179 4.51 16.85 19.50
N SER A 180 4.35 17.32 18.26
CA SER A 180 3.15 18.09 17.88
C SER A 180 1.88 17.24 17.95
N VAL A 181 1.92 16.02 17.40
CA VAL A 181 0.79 15.08 17.44
C VAL A 181 0.49 14.65 18.88
N ALA A 182 1.51 14.41 19.71
CA ALA A 182 1.29 14.09 21.12
C ALA A 182 0.56 15.22 21.85
N THR A 183 0.93 16.49 21.60
CA THR A 183 0.27 17.64 22.23
C THR A 183 -1.17 17.84 21.75
N SER A 184 -1.44 17.65 20.46
CA SER A 184 -2.81 17.77 19.92
C SER A 184 -3.69 16.63 20.43
N PHE A 185 -3.17 15.40 20.43
CA PHE A 185 -3.86 14.23 20.95
C PHE A 185 -4.15 14.33 22.46
N ALA A 186 -3.17 14.80 23.25
CA ALA A 186 -3.36 15.04 24.67
C ALA A 186 -4.48 16.06 24.92
N SER A 187 -4.51 17.15 24.14
CA SER A 187 -5.56 18.17 24.24
C SER A 187 -6.95 17.62 23.92
N SER A 188 -7.08 16.83 22.84
CA SER A 188 -8.35 16.18 22.49
C SER A 188 -8.80 15.16 23.54
N PHE A 189 -7.86 14.37 24.08
CA PHE A 189 -8.17 13.36 25.09
C PHE A 189 -8.62 14.00 26.42
N LEU A 190 -7.95 15.07 26.85
CA LEU A 190 -8.36 15.82 28.03
C LEU A 190 -9.74 16.46 27.85
N HIS A 191 -10.03 17.00 26.67
CA HIS A 191 -11.35 17.53 26.35
C HIS A 191 -12.43 16.45 26.43
N GLN A 192 -12.18 15.28 25.83
CA GLN A 192 -13.10 14.15 25.89
C GLN A 192 -13.31 13.67 27.33
N GLN A 193 -12.25 13.58 28.14
CA GLN A 193 -12.37 13.20 29.55
C GLN A 193 -13.23 14.20 30.34
N ALA A 194 -13.11 15.50 30.06
CA ALA A 194 -13.93 16.52 30.70
C ALA A 194 -15.41 16.37 30.33
N VAL A 195 -15.71 16.15 29.04
CA VAL A 195 -17.08 15.91 28.54
C VAL A 195 -17.66 14.63 29.16
N ASP A 196 -16.90 13.55 29.21
CA ASP A 196 -17.34 12.26 29.79
C ASP A 196 -17.62 12.40 31.29
N LYS A 197 -16.77 13.13 32.03
CA LYS A 197 -16.99 13.42 33.45
C LYS A 197 -18.26 14.25 33.65
N GLU A 198 -18.48 15.28 32.84
CA GLU A 198 -19.69 16.08 32.93
C GLU A 198 -20.95 15.25 32.61
N ALA A 199 -20.88 14.38 31.60
CA ALA A 199 -21.97 13.47 31.26
C ALA A 199 -22.27 12.49 32.39
N LEU A 200 -21.23 11.96 33.05
CA LEU A 200 -21.35 11.07 34.21
C LEU A 200 -22.00 11.79 35.40
N GLU A 201 -21.60 13.02 35.70
CA GLU A 201 -22.21 13.80 36.79
C GLU A 201 -23.69 14.11 36.49
N LYS A 202 -24.04 14.46 35.25
CA LYS A 202 -25.45 14.62 34.83
C LYS A 202 -26.23 13.32 34.98
N ALA A 203 -25.64 12.18 34.61
CA ALA A 203 -26.28 10.88 34.76
C ALA A 203 -26.50 10.51 36.23
N LYS A 204 -25.52 10.77 37.10
CA LYS A 204 -25.66 10.59 38.56
C LYS A 204 -26.79 11.44 39.12
N GLN A 205 -26.87 12.72 38.73
CA GLN A 205 -27.94 13.62 39.16
C GLN A 205 -29.31 13.08 38.75
N ARG A 206 -29.47 12.61 37.51
CA ARG A 206 -30.73 11.98 37.06
C ARG A 206 -31.12 10.76 37.89
N VAL A 207 -30.16 9.87 38.20
CA VAL A 207 -30.45 8.69 39.03
C VAL A 207 -30.84 9.08 40.45
N VAL A 208 -30.22 10.12 41.02
CA VAL A 208 -30.62 10.64 42.33
C VAL A 208 -32.02 11.23 42.27
N GLU A 209 -32.34 12.03 41.26
CA GLU A 209 -33.68 12.61 41.08
C GLU A 209 -34.75 11.53 40.88
N GLU A 210 -34.49 10.53 40.02
CA GLU A 210 -35.37 9.39 39.82
C GLU A 210 -35.55 8.57 41.12
N GLY A 211 -34.46 8.35 41.86
CA GLY A 211 -34.49 7.66 43.15
C GLY A 211 -35.29 8.41 44.21
N VAL A 212 -35.12 9.74 44.29
CA VAL A 212 -35.89 10.62 45.20
C VAL A 212 -37.37 10.62 44.80
N TRP A 213 -37.68 10.72 43.51
CA TRP A 213 -39.05 10.67 43.02
C TRP A 213 -39.71 9.32 43.30
N ALA A 214 -39.01 8.22 43.01
CA ALA A 214 -39.49 6.87 43.29
C ALA A 214 -39.70 6.64 44.80
N GLY A 215 -38.77 7.10 45.64
CA GLY A 215 -38.88 7.04 47.10
C GLY A 215 -40.05 7.87 47.63
N ARG A 216 -40.26 9.09 47.10
CA ARG A 216 -41.39 9.94 47.48
C ARG A 216 -42.73 9.31 47.11
N LYS A 217 -42.84 8.75 45.90
CA LYS A 217 -44.05 8.04 45.43
C LYS A 217 -44.32 6.78 46.25
N ALA A 218 -43.29 6.03 46.62
CA ALA A 218 -43.43 4.87 47.50
C ALA A 218 -43.92 5.27 48.90
N LEU A 219 -43.45 6.40 49.43
CA LEU A 219 -43.88 6.93 50.73
C LEU A 219 -45.33 7.45 50.69
N GLU A 220 -45.73 8.10 49.59
CA GLU A 220 -47.11 8.55 49.35
C GLU A 220 -48.10 7.37 49.28
N GLY A 221 -47.71 6.26 48.66
CA GLY A 221 -48.49 5.01 48.67
C GLY A 221 -48.56 4.32 50.05
N LEU A 222 -47.68 4.69 50.99
CA LEU A 222 -47.61 4.09 52.33
C LEU A 222 -48.36 4.91 53.40
N LEU A 223 -48.72 6.17 53.12
CA LEU A 223 -49.38 7.07 54.06
C LEU A 223 -50.83 7.41 53.66
N PRO A 224 -51.83 6.59 54.04
CA PRO A 224 -53.23 7.01 54.08
C PRO A 224 -53.63 7.32 55.53
N PHE A 225 -53.01 8.31 56.17
CA PHE A 225 -53.51 8.82 57.47
C PHE A 225 -52.90 10.18 57.82
N ALA A 226 -53.34 11.28 57.19
CA ALA A 226 -53.27 12.63 57.78
C ALA A 226 -53.85 13.68 56.82
N SER A 227 -55.18 13.72 56.65
CA SER A 227 -55.89 15.01 56.47
C SER A 227 -57.40 14.81 56.47
N GLU A 228 -58.01 15.45 57.46
CA GLU A 228 -59.38 15.98 57.53
C GLU A 228 -60.54 15.10 58.05
N GLU A 229 -61.01 15.59 59.20
CA GLU A 229 -62.29 15.41 59.88
C GLU A 229 -63.51 15.41 58.94
N ASN A 230 -64.30 14.34 58.95
CA ASN A 230 -65.73 14.44 59.26
C ASN A 230 -66.37 13.06 59.47
N GLY A 231 -67.34 13.03 60.37
CA GLY A 231 -67.88 11.81 60.96
C GLY A 231 -68.97 11.12 60.14
N GLY A 232 -69.23 9.88 60.57
CA GLY A 232 -70.55 9.26 60.52
C GLY A 232 -70.71 8.13 59.50
N GLY A 233 -70.92 6.92 60.01
CA GLY A 233 -71.47 5.83 59.21
C GLY A 233 -71.14 4.45 59.74
N LEU A 234 -71.83 4.03 60.80
CA LEU A 234 -71.91 2.63 61.21
C LEU A 234 -72.67 1.83 60.13
N GLY A 235 -72.07 0.76 59.61
CA GLY A 235 -72.75 -0.13 58.67
C GLY A 235 -71.93 -1.35 58.27
N GLN A 236 -72.20 -2.45 58.97
CA GLN A 236 -72.19 -3.84 58.49
C GLN A 236 -70.87 -4.53 58.10
N ASP A 237 -70.68 -5.70 58.71
CA ASP A 237 -69.74 -6.77 58.38
C ASP A 237 -69.39 -6.92 56.89
N ASP A 238 -68.09 -6.89 56.57
CA ASP A 238 -67.51 -7.84 55.61
C ASP A 238 -66.01 -8.04 55.89
N GLY A 239 -65.71 -9.01 56.76
CA GLY A 239 -64.36 -9.46 57.05
C GLY A 239 -63.85 -10.36 55.93
N GLY A 240 -62.92 -9.87 55.10
CA GLY A 240 -62.17 -10.77 54.21
C GLY A 240 -61.25 -10.12 53.19
N ASN A 241 -61.67 -9.05 52.51
CA ASN A 241 -61.04 -8.71 51.22
C ASN A 241 -59.97 -7.61 51.27
N ASN A 242 -60.02 -6.66 52.22
CA ASN A 242 -59.06 -5.55 52.24
C ASN A 242 -57.68 -5.89 52.83
N LYS A 243 -57.54 -7.04 53.51
CA LYS A 243 -56.25 -7.52 54.04
C LYS A 243 -55.40 -8.21 52.97
N MET A 244 -56.06 -8.79 51.96
CA MET A 244 -55.41 -9.52 50.86
C MET A 244 -54.84 -8.56 49.82
N GLU A 245 -55.58 -7.53 49.39
CA GLU A 245 -55.09 -6.55 48.40
C GLU A 245 -53.89 -5.73 48.93
N ARG A 246 -53.91 -5.39 50.22
CA ARG A 246 -52.79 -4.68 50.86
C ARG A 246 -51.55 -5.57 51.01
N GLN A 247 -51.74 -6.88 51.18
CA GLN A 247 -50.66 -7.86 51.28
C GLN A 247 -50.09 -8.20 49.89
N GLU A 248 -50.94 -8.32 48.87
CA GLU A 248 -50.55 -8.54 47.47
C GLU A 248 -49.66 -7.40 46.95
N GLY A 249 -50.03 -6.14 47.22
CA GLY A 249 -49.19 -4.99 46.84
C GLY A 249 -47.81 -4.97 47.52
N ILE A 250 -47.73 -5.46 48.77
CA ILE A 250 -46.45 -5.58 49.51
C ILE A 250 -45.62 -6.73 48.94
N GLU A 251 -46.25 -7.87 48.65
CA GLU A 251 -45.60 -9.06 48.08
C GLU A 251 -45.09 -8.79 46.65
N ASP A 252 -45.84 -8.06 45.83
CA ASP A 252 -45.43 -7.60 44.51
C ASP A 252 -44.26 -6.60 44.57
N GLY A 253 -44.33 -5.65 45.50
CA GLY A 253 -43.25 -4.67 45.73
C GLY A 253 -41.96 -5.36 46.18
N PHE A 254 -42.06 -6.31 47.11
CA PHE A 254 -40.95 -7.12 47.57
C PHE A 254 -40.41 -8.04 46.46
N GLY A 255 -41.28 -8.66 45.68
CA GLY A 255 -40.92 -9.48 44.52
C GLY A 255 -40.10 -8.71 43.50
N LYS A 256 -40.55 -7.50 43.13
CA LYS A 256 -39.81 -6.60 42.22
C LYS A 256 -38.46 -6.18 42.78
N ALA A 257 -38.37 -5.89 44.08
CA ALA A 257 -37.11 -5.55 44.74
C ALA A 257 -36.12 -6.73 44.75
N VAL A 258 -36.60 -7.94 45.03
CA VAL A 258 -35.79 -9.17 44.99
C VAL A 258 -35.33 -9.50 43.57
N GLU A 259 -36.19 -9.30 42.57
CA GLU A 259 -35.84 -9.50 41.16
C GLU A 259 -34.78 -8.49 40.68
N ALA A 260 -34.92 -7.22 41.07
CA ALA A 260 -33.92 -6.19 40.80
C ALA A 260 -32.57 -6.52 41.45
N LEU A 261 -32.57 -7.01 42.69
CA LEU A 261 -31.36 -7.44 43.38
C LEU A 261 -30.73 -8.68 42.73
N ARG A 262 -31.56 -9.63 42.29
CA ARG A 262 -31.11 -10.82 41.54
C ARG A 262 -30.48 -10.44 40.21
N ARG A 263 -31.06 -9.47 39.49
CA ARG A 263 -30.52 -8.92 38.25
C ARG A 263 -29.19 -8.21 38.49
N LEU A 264 -29.09 -7.36 39.52
CA LEU A 264 -27.83 -6.70 39.90
C LEU A 264 -26.75 -7.73 40.26
N LYS A 265 -27.08 -8.73 41.09
CA LYS A 265 -26.16 -9.82 41.45
C LYS A 265 -25.69 -10.60 40.23
N SER A 266 -26.57 -10.83 39.26
CA SER A 266 -26.22 -11.50 38.00
C SER A 266 -25.35 -10.63 37.09
N GLN A 267 -25.51 -9.31 37.12
CA GLN A 267 -24.79 -8.38 36.25
C GLN A 267 -23.45 -7.92 36.83
N MET A 268 -23.28 -7.95 38.16
CA MET A 268 -22.05 -7.54 38.85
C MET A 268 -20.78 -8.28 38.36
N PRO A 269 -20.76 -9.61 38.15
CA PRO A 269 -19.56 -10.28 37.64
C PRO A 269 -19.17 -9.81 36.24
N ALA A 270 -20.17 -9.55 35.37
CA ALA A 270 -19.94 -9.11 34.00
C ALA A 270 -19.43 -7.66 33.94
N THR A 271 -19.93 -6.77 34.79
CA THR A 271 -19.44 -5.38 34.89
C THR A 271 -18.04 -5.33 35.48
N VAL A 272 -17.77 -6.10 36.55
CA VAL A 272 -16.42 -6.25 37.14
C VAL A 272 -15.43 -6.78 36.10
N ALA A 273 -15.78 -7.83 35.35
CA ALA A 273 -14.91 -8.36 34.30
C ALA A 273 -14.65 -7.37 33.15
N ARG A 274 -15.58 -6.45 32.87
CA ARG A 274 -15.33 -5.35 31.91
C ARG A 274 -14.38 -4.30 32.50
N MET A 275 -14.57 -3.94 33.77
CA MET A 275 -13.69 -2.99 34.46
C MET A 275 -12.27 -3.52 34.60
N GLU A 276 -12.09 -4.79 34.95
CA GLU A 276 -10.76 -5.41 35.03
C GLU A 276 -10.10 -5.47 33.66
N ARG A 277 -10.83 -5.87 32.61
CA ARG A 277 -10.30 -5.85 31.23
C ARG A 277 -9.91 -4.44 30.78
N ALA A 278 -10.73 -3.43 31.08
CA ALA A 278 -10.40 -2.03 30.78
C ALA A 278 -9.17 -1.54 31.56
N ARG A 279 -9.04 -1.90 32.84
CA ARG A 279 -7.88 -1.59 33.67
C ARG A 279 -6.61 -2.24 33.13
N VAL A 280 -6.68 -3.52 32.77
CA VAL A 280 -5.55 -4.28 32.20
C VAL A 280 -5.14 -3.69 30.84
N ALA A 281 -6.11 -3.41 29.96
CA ALA A 281 -5.86 -2.75 28.67
C ALA A 281 -5.22 -1.36 28.85
N GLY A 282 -5.69 -0.57 29.81
CA GLY A 282 -5.08 0.72 30.16
C GLY A 282 -3.62 0.57 30.62
N GLY A 283 -3.29 -0.49 31.37
CA GLY A 283 -1.92 -0.81 31.76
C GLY A 283 -1.00 -1.06 30.57
N TYR A 284 -1.46 -1.79 29.54
CA TYR A 284 -0.70 -2.03 28.33
C TYR A 284 -0.48 -0.75 27.49
N VAL A 285 -1.45 0.15 27.44
CA VAL A 285 -1.31 1.43 26.73
C VAL A 285 -0.33 2.37 27.45
N VAL A 286 -0.39 2.41 28.79
CA VAL A 286 0.54 3.23 29.60
C VAL A 286 1.96 2.65 29.58
N ALA A 287 2.11 1.32 29.64
CA ALA A 287 3.42 0.65 29.53
C ALA A 287 4.00 0.72 28.10
N GLY A 288 3.15 0.68 27.07
CA GLY A 288 3.57 0.88 25.67
C GLY A 288 4.03 2.32 25.37
N VAL A 289 3.57 3.30 26.15
CA VAL A 289 4.01 4.70 26.07
C VAL A 289 5.29 4.97 26.88
N SER A 290 5.60 4.16 27.91
CA SER A 290 6.85 4.27 28.69
C SER A 290 7.98 3.33 28.24
N GLY A 291 7.67 2.35 27.38
CA GLY A 291 8.61 1.38 26.82
C GLY A 291 9.22 1.79 25.47
N ALA A 292 9.74 3.01 25.35
CA ALA A 292 10.76 3.28 24.33
C ALA A 292 12.08 2.65 24.81
N ALA A 293 12.45 1.52 24.20
CA ALA A 293 13.62 0.71 24.55
C ALA A 293 14.93 1.52 24.56
N PRO A 294 15.84 1.30 25.53
CA PRO A 294 17.25 1.69 25.39
C PRO A 294 17.92 0.75 24.39
N GLY A 295 18.77 1.32 23.54
CA GLY A 295 19.31 0.67 22.35
C GLY A 295 20.09 -0.62 22.58
N GLU A 296 19.89 -1.55 21.66
CA GLU A 296 20.84 -2.63 21.40
C GLU A 296 21.75 -2.19 20.26
N GLY A 297 22.99 -1.85 20.62
CA GLY A 297 24.10 -1.87 19.68
C GLY A 297 24.63 -3.29 19.54
N ARG A 298 24.74 -3.74 18.29
CA ARG A 298 25.85 -4.54 17.76
C ARG A 298 25.97 -4.27 16.28
#